data_AF-A0A2S2NV72-F1
#
_entry.id   AF-A0A2S2NV72-F1
#
_cell.length_a   1.000
_cell.length_b   1.000
_cell.length_c   1.000
_cell.angle_alpha   90.00
_cell.angle_beta   90.00
_cell.angle_gamma   90.00
#
_symmetry.space_group_name_H-M   'P 1'
#
loop_
_entity.id
_entity.type
_entity.pdbx_description
1 polymer ?
#
loop_
_entity_poly.entity_id
_entity_poly.type
_entity_poly.pdbx_seq_one_letter_code
_entity_poly.pdbx_strand_id
1 'polypeptide(L)'
;GLNIKFIDSFNFIQSKLSDFPKTFGLTEAKKGYFPHFFNTPENQSYIGPLPNKSYYGYNSMTTKQRTAFINWHDEMTNKNYTFNFKKELEEYCNSDVDILRRGCSELRKQFLDVCNIDPFKYITIASVCMAIYRQSDLSNATIAVVQNVKKEKFSDESIKWLKSKILNGNKNIKHALN
;
A
#
# COMPACT_ATOMS: atom_id res chain seq x y z
N GLY A 1 26.72 -0.12 8.09
CA GLY A 1 25.58 0.80 7.89
C GLY A 1 24.36 0.27 8.63
N LEU A 2 23.37 1.11 8.91
CA LEU A 2 22.10 0.69 9.53
C LEU A 2 21.33 -0.25 8.58
N ASN A 3 20.89 -1.41 9.08
CA ASN A 3 20.10 -2.37 8.30
C ASN A 3 18.61 -2.00 8.39
N ILE A 4 18.17 -1.05 7.56
CA ILE A 4 16.79 -0.53 7.54
C ILE A 4 16.12 -0.94 6.22
N LYS A 5 14.90 -1.48 6.31
CA LYS A 5 14.05 -1.83 5.16
C LYS A 5 12.75 -1.03 5.23
N PHE A 6 12.40 -0.36 4.14
CA PHE A 6 11.09 0.29 3.98
C PHE A 6 10.14 -0.66 3.27
N ILE A 7 8.94 -0.80 3.80
CA ILE A 7 7.90 -1.69 3.27
C ILE A 7 6.63 -0.86 3.12
N ASP A 8 6.01 -0.94 1.95
CA ASP A 8 4.71 -0.33 1.71
C ASP A 8 3.61 -1.26 2.23
N SER A 9 2.89 -0.81 3.26
CA SER A 9 1.74 -1.51 3.82
C SER A 9 0.62 -1.78 2.81
N PHE A 10 0.47 -0.93 1.78
CA PHE A 10 -0.58 -1.07 0.78
C PHE A 10 -0.40 -2.33 -0.09
N ASN A 11 0.83 -2.82 -0.24
CA ASN A 11 1.13 -4.10 -0.90
C ASN A 11 0.62 -5.32 -0.10
N PHE A 12 0.18 -5.11 1.14
CA PHE A 12 -0.37 -6.14 2.02
C PHE A 12 -1.86 -5.90 2.33
N ILE A 13 -2.26 -4.65 2.53
CA ILE A 13 -3.60 -4.26 2.94
C ILE A 13 -4.13 -3.24 1.91
N GLN A 14 -4.88 -3.71 0.92
CA GLN A 14 -5.46 -2.88 -0.15
C GLN A 14 -6.76 -2.19 0.30
N SER A 15 -6.73 -1.49 1.42
CA SER A 15 -7.86 -0.73 1.95
C SER A 15 -7.42 0.62 2.48
N LYS A 16 -8.37 1.55 2.69
CA LYS A 16 -8.07 2.84 3.30
C LYS A 16 -7.71 2.64 4.77
N LEU A 17 -6.87 3.53 5.31
CA LEU A 17 -6.50 3.51 6.72
C LEU A 17 -7.71 3.66 7.66
N SER A 18 -8.72 4.43 7.24
CA SER A 18 -9.99 4.57 7.96
C SER A 18 -10.76 3.26 8.12
N ASP A 19 -10.48 2.25 7.29
CA ASP A 19 -11.16 0.95 7.36
C ASP A 19 -10.43 -0.03 8.29
N PHE A 20 -9.17 0.25 8.66
CA PHE A 20 -8.34 -0.63 9.50
C PHE A 20 -8.99 -0.97 10.85
N PRO A 21 -9.61 0.00 11.57
CA PRO A 21 -10.28 -0.31 12.84
C PRO A 21 -11.36 -1.38 12.69
N LYS A 22 -12.15 -1.30 11.62
CA LYS A 22 -13.17 -2.31 11.33
C LYS A 22 -12.55 -3.63 10.86
N THR A 23 -11.56 -3.58 9.97
CA THR A 23 -10.91 -4.77 9.39
C THR A 23 -10.18 -5.61 10.44
N PHE A 24 -9.50 -4.97 11.39
CA PHE A 24 -8.66 -5.62 12.40
C PHE A 24 -9.29 -5.64 13.80
N GLY A 25 -10.55 -5.21 13.94
CA GLY A 25 -11.23 -5.14 15.25
C GLY A 25 -10.56 -4.18 16.24
N LEU A 26 -9.92 -3.11 15.75
CA LEU A 26 -9.24 -2.12 16.58
C LEU A 26 -10.22 -1.05 17.06
N THR A 27 -9.99 -0.56 18.28
CA THR A 27 -10.65 0.64 18.78
C THR A 27 -10.12 1.88 18.06
N GLU A 28 -11.03 2.64 17.46
CA GLU A 28 -10.74 3.92 16.80
C GLU A 28 -10.30 4.95 17.86
N ALA A 29 -9.09 5.49 17.75
CA ALA A 29 -8.50 6.35 18.78
C ALA A 29 -9.07 7.77 18.77
N LYS A 30 -9.29 8.35 17.58
CA LYS A 30 -9.86 9.69 17.42
C LYS A 30 -10.85 9.71 16.26
N LYS A 31 -12.08 10.13 16.56
CA LYS A 31 -13.13 10.38 15.57
C LYS A 31 -13.09 11.86 15.20
N GLY A 32 -12.70 12.18 13.97
CA GLY A 32 -12.61 13.57 13.50
C GLY A 32 -12.20 13.68 12.04
N TYR A 33 -12.19 14.91 11.52
CA TYR A 33 -11.81 15.20 10.14
C TYR A 33 -10.69 16.23 10.12
N PHE A 34 -9.72 16.05 9.23
CA PHE A 34 -8.61 16.98 9.05
C PHE A 34 -8.79 17.80 7.75
N PRO A 35 -8.58 19.13 7.77
CA PRO A 35 -8.76 19.98 6.60
C PRO A 35 -7.52 19.92 5.68
N HIS A 36 -7.43 18.88 4.84
CA HIS A 36 -6.26 18.64 3.99
C HIS A 36 -5.87 19.83 3.11
N PHE A 37 -6.83 20.56 2.54
CA PHE A 37 -6.53 21.72 1.69
C PHE A 37 -6.19 22.99 2.49
N PHE A 38 -6.35 22.97 3.81
CA PHE A 38 -5.95 24.08 4.67
C PHE A 38 -4.46 23.98 5.07
N ASN A 39 -3.83 22.82 4.83
CA ASN A 39 -2.41 22.61 5.08
C ASN A 39 -1.55 23.34 4.04
N THR A 40 -1.36 24.64 4.24
CA THR A 40 -0.49 25.50 3.43
C THR A 40 0.54 26.17 4.33
N PRO A 41 1.67 26.66 3.80
CA PRO A 41 2.69 27.37 4.58
C PRO A 41 2.12 28.57 5.37
N GLU A 42 1.13 29.26 4.81
CA GLU A 42 0.51 30.45 5.41
C GLU A 42 -0.34 30.11 6.65
N ASN A 43 -0.90 28.90 6.69
CA ASN A 43 -1.80 28.45 7.75
C ASN A 43 -1.10 27.66 8.87
N GLN A 44 0.22 27.45 8.81
CA GLN A 44 0.93 26.60 9.78
C GLN A 44 0.83 27.08 11.23
N SER A 45 0.68 28.39 11.43
CA SER A 45 0.53 29.02 12.74
C SER A 45 -0.92 29.43 13.04
N TYR A 46 -1.89 28.96 12.25
CA TYR A 46 -3.28 29.35 12.38
C TYR A 46 -3.89 28.84 13.70
N ILE A 47 -4.49 29.76 14.44
CA ILE A 47 -5.33 29.50 15.61
C ILE A 47 -6.59 30.37 15.47
N GLY A 48 -7.76 29.74 15.38
CA GLY A 48 -8.99 30.48 15.15
C GLY A 48 -10.21 29.57 14.99
N PRO A 49 -11.29 30.07 14.37
CA PRO A 49 -12.47 29.27 14.06
C PRO A 49 -12.15 28.03 13.21
N LEU A 50 -13.05 27.05 13.24
CA LEU A 50 -12.93 25.85 12.41
C LEU A 50 -12.87 26.22 10.91
N PRO A 51 -11.92 25.65 10.12
CA PRO A 51 -11.83 25.92 8.69
C PRO A 51 -13.13 25.63 7.94
N ASN A 52 -13.34 26.30 6.81
CA ASN A 52 -14.51 26.06 5.97
C ASN A 52 -14.57 24.60 5.49
N LYS A 53 -15.79 24.07 5.34
CA LYS A 53 -16.08 22.72 4.83
C LYS A 53 -15.33 22.41 3.52
N SER A 54 -15.13 23.40 2.65
CA SER A 54 -14.39 23.25 1.39
C SER A 54 -12.97 22.71 1.58
N TYR A 55 -12.30 23.02 2.69
CA TYR A 55 -10.94 22.59 2.96
C TYR A 55 -10.77 21.11 3.32
N TYR A 56 -11.87 20.40 3.57
CA TYR A 56 -11.89 18.99 3.98
C TYR A 56 -12.09 18.02 2.81
N GLY A 57 -12.25 18.53 1.58
CA GLY A 57 -12.55 17.68 0.43
C GLY A 57 -13.91 16.98 0.52
N TYR A 58 -14.88 17.56 1.22
CA TYR A 58 -16.20 16.95 1.45
C TYR A 58 -16.95 16.56 0.16
N ASN A 59 -16.59 17.15 -0.99
CA ASN A 59 -17.12 16.81 -2.31
C ASN A 59 -16.70 15.43 -2.83
N SER A 60 -15.58 14.86 -2.35
CA SER A 60 -15.14 13.49 -2.71
C SER A 60 -15.70 12.42 -1.78
N MET A 61 -16.35 12.81 -0.68
CA MET A 61 -16.98 11.89 0.27
C MET A 61 -18.24 11.26 -0.32
N THR A 62 -18.49 10.00 0.04
CA THR A 62 -19.79 9.34 -0.20
C THR A 62 -20.92 10.08 0.53
N THR A 63 -22.18 9.91 0.10
CA THR A 63 -23.34 10.58 0.73
C THR A 63 -23.38 10.35 2.25
N LYS A 64 -23.17 9.11 2.70
CA LYS A 64 -23.14 8.77 4.14
C LYS A 64 -22.02 9.48 4.90
N GLN A 65 -20.81 9.49 4.34
CA GLN A 65 -19.66 10.16 4.96
C GLN A 65 -19.85 11.68 4.99
N ARG A 66 -20.42 12.24 3.92
CA ARG A 66 -20.70 13.68 3.80
C ARG A 66 -21.72 14.14 4.84
N THR A 67 -22.81 13.39 5.04
CA THR A 67 -23.80 13.71 6.08
C THR A 67 -23.17 13.69 7.47
N ALA A 68 -22.38 12.67 7.79
CA ALA A 68 -21.68 12.59 9.07
C ALA A 68 -20.69 13.75 9.27
N PHE A 69 -19.97 14.13 8.21
CA PHE A 69 -19.04 15.26 8.22
C PHE A 69 -19.75 16.59 8.45
N ILE A 70 -20.86 16.86 7.74
CA ILE A 70 -21.62 18.11 7.89
C ILE A 70 -22.12 18.25 9.33
N ASN A 71 -22.72 17.20 9.88
CA ASN A 71 -23.20 17.20 11.26
C ASN A 71 -22.07 17.49 12.26
N TRP A 72 -20.92 16.84 12.10
CA TRP A 72 -19.75 17.08 12.95
C TRP A 72 -19.23 18.52 12.81
N HIS A 73 -19.14 19.04 11.58
CA HIS A 73 -18.62 20.38 11.31
C HIS A 73 -19.54 21.46 11.91
N ASP A 74 -20.86 21.31 11.74
CA ASP A 74 -21.84 22.22 12.32
C ASP A 74 -21.84 22.15 13.85
N GLU A 75 -21.73 20.96 14.45
CA GLU A 75 -21.61 20.78 15.89
C GLU A 75 -20.37 21.48 16.46
N MET A 76 -19.21 21.29 15.83
CA MET A 76 -17.95 21.91 16.27
C MET A 76 -17.96 23.43 16.10
N THR A 77 -18.59 23.92 15.02
CA THR A 77 -18.78 25.36 14.79
C THR A 77 -19.70 25.96 15.84
N ASN A 78 -20.84 25.32 16.15
CA ASN A 78 -21.79 25.79 17.17
C ASN A 78 -21.19 25.81 18.58
N LYS A 79 -20.23 24.93 18.85
CA LYS A 79 -19.47 24.92 20.12
C LYS A 79 -18.38 25.99 20.18
N ASN A 80 -18.24 26.84 19.16
CA ASN A 80 -17.14 27.80 19.02
C ASN A 80 -15.76 27.14 19.21
N TYR A 81 -15.58 25.95 18.64
CA TYR A 81 -14.32 25.23 18.75
C TYR A 81 -13.16 26.05 18.20
N THR A 82 -12.11 26.21 19.01
CA THR A 82 -10.87 26.88 18.58
C THR A 82 -9.96 25.87 17.92
N PHE A 83 -9.85 25.96 16.60
CA PHE A 83 -8.98 25.14 15.79
C PHE A 83 -7.55 25.67 15.86
N ASN A 84 -6.64 24.86 16.39
CA ASN A 84 -5.19 25.10 16.37
C ASN A 84 -4.56 24.15 15.35
N PHE A 85 -4.09 24.70 14.23
CA PHE A 85 -3.63 23.90 13.11
C PHE A 85 -2.49 22.94 13.49
N LYS A 86 -1.48 23.43 14.20
CA LYS A 86 -0.30 22.64 14.58
C LYS A 86 -0.68 21.46 15.48
N LYS A 87 -1.53 21.72 16.48
CA LYS A 87 -2.02 20.69 17.40
C LYS A 87 -2.85 19.63 16.65
N GLU A 88 -3.76 20.06 15.80
CA GLU A 88 -4.62 19.14 15.04
C GLU A 88 -3.85 18.31 14.03
N LEU A 89 -2.84 18.91 13.37
CA LEU A 89 -1.96 18.19 12.46
C LEU A 89 -1.14 17.11 13.19
N GLU A 90 -0.55 17.46 14.33
CA GLU A 90 0.20 16.52 15.16
C GLU A 90 -0.69 15.36 15.64
N GLU A 91 -1.87 15.67 16.20
CA GLU A 91 -2.82 14.66 16.67
C GLU A 91 -3.33 13.78 15.53
N TYR A 92 -3.59 14.35 14.35
CA TYR A 92 -4.00 13.61 13.15
C TYR A 92 -2.89 12.64 12.70
N CYS A 93 -1.66 13.13 12.53
CA CYS A 93 -0.52 12.31 12.13
C CYS A 93 -0.24 11.20 13.14
N ASN A 94 -0.27 11.50 14.43
CA ASN A 94 -0.07 10.50 15.48
C ASN A 94 -1.15 9.41 15.45
N SER A 95 -2.42 9.80 15.24
CA SER A 95 -3.53 8.85 15.10
C SER A 95 -3.36 7.95 13.87
N ASP A 96 -3.04 8.53 12.70
CA ASP A 96 -2.85 7.76 11.47
C ASP A 96 -1.70 6.75 11.61
N VAL A 97 -0.57 7.18 12.16
CA VAL A 97 0.59 6.30 12.39
C VAL A 97 0.26 5.20 13.41
N ASP A 98 -0.48 5.49 14.48
CA ASP A 98 -0.88 4.48 15.45
C ASP A 98 -1.84 3.45 14.85
N ILE A 99 -2.84 3.88 14.08
CA ILE A 99 -3.78 2.98 13.39
C ILE A 99 -3.02 2.08 12.42
N LEU A 100 -2.10 2.65 11.63
CA LEU A 100 -1.28 1.88 10.69
C LEU A 100 -0.41 0.86 11.43
N ARG A 101 0.27 1.28 12.49
CA ARG A 101 1.11 0.41 13.33
C ARG A 101 0.29 -0.74 13.92
N ARG A 102 -0.89 -0.47 14.48
CA ARG A 102 -1.77 -1.48 15.09
C ARG A 102 -2.31 -2.44 14.04
N GLY A 103 -2.76 -1.97 12.88
CA GLY A 103 -3.22 -2.83 11.79
C GLY A 103 -2.12 -3.72 11.23
N CYS A 104 -0.94 -3.18 10.98
CA CYS A 104 0.23 -3.97 10.55
C CYS A 104 0.65 -5.01 11.62
N SER A 105 0.58 -4.65 12.90
CA SER A 105 0.90 -5.57 14.00
C SER A 105 -0.10 -6.73 14.07
N GLU A 106 -1.39 -6.44 13.92
CA GLU A 106 -2.44 -7.46 13.94
C GLU A 106 -2.36 -8.37 12.71
N LEU A 107 -2.12 -7.81 11.52
CA LEU A 107 -1.84 -8.59 10.31
C LEU A 107 -0.67 -9.56 10.54
N ARG A 108 0.46 -9.06 11.04
CA ARG A 108 1.65 -9.86 11.31
C ARG A 108 1.36 -10.98 12.31
N LYS A 109 0.62 -10.67 13.38
CA LYS A 109 0.21 -11.65 14.38
C LYS A 109 -0.60 -12.78 13.74
N GLN A 110 -1.63 -12.47 12.95
CA GLN A 110 -2.46 -13.49 12.30
C GLN A 110 -1.66 -14.41 11.36
N PHE A 111 -0.73 -13.86 10.58
CA PHE A 111 0.13 -14.67 9.72
C PHE A 111 1.09 -15.58 10.50
N LEU A 112 1.63 -15.10 11.62
CA LEU A 112 2.47 -15.91 12.50
C LEU A 112 1.65 -17.00 13.19
N ASP A 113 0.47 -16.68 13.69
CA ASP A 113 -0.39 -17.61 14.43
C ASP A 113 -0.92 -18.74 13.52
N VAL A 114 -1.33 -18.41 12.28
CA VAL A 114 -1.96 -19.38 11.37
C VAL A 114 -0.96 -20.12 10.49
N CYS A 115 0.07 -19.42 9.98
CA CYS A 115 0.99 -19.97 8.97
C CYS A 115 2.44 -20.06 9.45
N ASN A 116 2.77 -19.56 10.64
CA ASN A 116 4.13 -19.44 11.16
C ASN A 116 5.09 -18.72 10.18
N ILE A 117 4.57 -17.72 9.46
CA ILE A 117 5.33 -16.89 8.52
C ILE A 117 5.21 -15.43 8.93
N ASP A 118 6.33 -14.71 8.91
CA ASP A 118 6.32 -13.25 9.05
C ASP A 118 6.08 -12.62 7.67
N PRO A 119 4.92 -11.97 7.43
CA PRO A 119 4.57 -11.43 6.13
C PRO A 119 5.54 -10.33 5.69
N PHE A 120 6.14 -9.58 6.61
CA PHE A 120 7.02 -8.44 6.31
C PHE A 120 8.45 -8.85 5.92
N LYS A 121 8.78 -10.15 5.96
CA LYS A 121 9.97 -10.67 5.29
C LYS A 121 9.86 -10.56 3.77
N TYR A 122 8.64 -10.51 3.24
CA TYR A 122 8.34 -10.41 1.82
C TYR A 122 8.08 -8.95 1.39
N ILE A 123 7.73 -8.74 0.12
CA ILE A 123 7.46 -7.41 -0.46
C ILE A 123 5.96 -7.18 -0.68
N THR A 124 5.22 -8.24 -1.01
CA THR A 124 3.77 -8.18 -1.30
C THR A 124 3.02 -9.36 -0.70
N ILE A 125 1.71 -9.20 -0.49
CA ILE A 125 0.85 -10.30 -0.03
C ILE A 125 0.92 -11.54 -0.93
N ALA A 126 1.01 -11.36 -2.25
CA ALA A 126 1.11 -12.47 -3.19
C ALA A 126 2.38 -13.30 -2.97
N SER A 127 3.50 -12.66 -2.65
CA SER A 127 4.74 -13.37 -2.33
C SER A 127 4.66 -14.13 -0.99
N VAL A 128 3.90 -13.62 -0.02
CA VAL A 128 3.59 -14.34 1.23
C VAL A 128 2.73 -15.56 0.93
N CYS A 129 1.63 -15.41 0.19
CA CYS A 129 0.75 -16.51 -0.17
C CYS A 129 1.49 -17.61 -0.94
N MET A 130 2.39 -17.24 -1.86
CA MET A 130 3.23 -18.20 -2.58
C MET A 130 4.20 -18.93 -1.65
N ALA A 131 4.72 -18.27 -0.61
CA ALA A 131 5.55 -18.92 0.39
C ALA A 131 4.75 -19.92 1.23
N ILE A 132 3.55 -19.54 1.66
CA ILE A 132 2.62 -20.42 2.39
C ILE A 132 2.31 -21.65 1.53
N TYR A 133 1.84 -21.45 0.29
CA TYR A 133 1.52 -22.55 -0.62
C TYR A 133 2.68 -23.54 -0.81
N ARG A 134 3.90 -23.03 -0.96
CA ARG A 134 5.10 -23.89 -1.07
C ARG A 134 5.44 -24.65 0.21
N GLN A 135 5.03 -24.15 1.38
CA GLN A 135 5.30 -24.77 2.67
C GLN A 135 4.23 -25.82 3.04
N SER A 136 2.95 -25.52 2.82
CA SER A 136 1.82 -26.35 3.28
C SER A 136 1.28 -27.30 2.23
N ASP A 137 1.17 -26.86 0.98
CA ASP A 137 0.28 -27.51 0.00
C ASP A 137 1.03 -28.12 -1.18
N LEU A 138 2.26 -27.67 -1.44
CA LEU A 138 3.05 -28.19 -2.55
C LEU A 138 3.74 -29.51 -2.16
N SER A 139 3.40 -30.58 -2.88
CA SER A 139 4.12 -31.85 -2.78
C SER A 139 5.59 -31.72 -3.22
N ASN A 140 6.44 -32.61 -2.71
CA ASN A 140 7.86 -32.61 -3.08
C ASN A 140 8.02 -32.85 -4.59
N ALA A 141 8.89 -32.06 -5.22
CA ALA A 141 9.32 -32.19 -6.61
C ALA A 141 8.25 -31.94 -7.71
N THR A 142 7.16 -31.27 -7.40
CA THR A 142 6.06 -31.00 -8.36
C THR A 142 6.24 -29.70 -9.15
N ILE A 143 7.06 -28.77 -8.66
CA ILE A 143 7.50 -27.61 -9.44
C ILE A 143 8.79 -27.97 -10.15
N ALA A 144 8.74 -28.00 -11.49
CA ALA A 144 9.94 -28.06 -12.30
C ALA A 144 10.81 -26.83 -11.98
N VAL A 145 11.98 -27.06 -11.39
CA VAL A 145 13.03 -26.05 -11.33
C VAL A 145 13.51 -25.85 -12.76
N VAL A 146 12.89 -24.93 -13.48
CA VAL A 146 13.45 -24.43 -14.73
C VAL A 146 14.71 -23.69 -14.31
N GLN A 147 15.84 -24.39 -14.39
CA GLN A 147 17.12 -23.72 -14.29
C GLN A 147 17.09 -22.67 -15.41
N ASN A 148 17.07 -21.38 -15.05
CA ASN A 148 17.28 -20.30 -16.00
C ASN A 148 18.75 -20.34 -16.43
N VAL A 149 19.14 -21.40 -17.14
CA VAL A 149 20.47 -21.59 -17.72
C VAL A 149 20.65 -20.69 -18.95
N LYS A 150 19.61 -19.95 -19.37
CA LYS A 150 19.73 -18.96 -20.43
C LYS A 150 20.52 -17.74 -19.93
N LYS A 151 21.85 -17.92 -19.88
CA LYS A 151 22.88 -16.89 -20.06
C LYS A 151 22.90 -16.35 -21.50
N GLU A 152 22.02 -16.86 -22.36
CA GLU A 152 21.93 -16.47 -23.75
C GLU A 152 21.23 -15.11 -23.86
N LYS A 153 21.89 -14.14 -24.47
CA LYS A 153 21.37 -12.77 -24.70
C LYS A 153 20.32 -12.70 -25.82
N PHE A 154 19.77 -13.84 -26.24
CA PHE A 154 18.90 -13.96 -27.41
C PHE A 154 17.74 -14.91 -27.11
N SER A 155 16.60 -14.68 -27.76
CA SER A 155 15.40 -15.51 -27.59
C SER A 155 15.38 -16.67 -28.58
N ASP A 156 14.73 -17.78 -28.22
CA ASP A 156 14.59 -18.92 -29.13
C ASP A 156 13.81 -18.54 -30.40
N GLU A 157 12.85 -17.64 -30.25
CA GLU A 157 12.04 -17.06 -31.33
C GLU A 157 12.92 -16.32 -32.33
N SER A 158 13.90 -15.54 -31.86
CA SER A 158 14.84 -14.81 -32.72
C SER A 158 15.75 -15.75 -33.51
N ILE A 159 16.22 -16.84 -32.88
CA ILE A 159 17.05 -17.85 -33.55
C ILE A 159 16.25 -18.65 -34.57
N LYS A 160 15.00 -19.02 -34.27
CA LYS A 160 14.10 -19.69 -35.21
C LYS A 160 13.78 -18.81 -36.43
N TRP A 161 13.51 -17.53 -36.21
CA TRP A 161 13.32 -16.56 -37.29
C TRP A 161 14.57 -16.40 -38.16
N LEU A 162 15.76 -16.29 -37.54
CA LEU A 162 17.03 -16.17 -38.25
C LEU A 162 17.29 -17.40 -39.14
N LYS A 163 17.08 -18.61 -38.60
CA LYS A 163 17.20 -19.87 -39.35
C LYS A 163 16.23 -19.93 -40.53
N SER A 164 14.99 -19.47 -40.35
CA SER A 164 14.01 -19.37 -41.44
C SER A 164 14.49 -18.41 -42.55
N LYS A 165 15.12 -17.29 -42.21
CA LYS A 165 15.69 -16.35 -43.20
C LYS A 165 16.89 -16.92 -43.96
N ILE A 166 17.74 -17.69 -43.29
CA ILE A 166 18.87 -18.40 -43.93
C ILE A 166 18.35 -19.45 -44.92
N LEU A 167 17.34 -20.24 -44.52
CA LEU A 167 16.70 -21.26 -45.35
C LEU A 167 15.99 -20.66 -46.57
N ASN A 168 15.37 -19.49 -46.42
CA ASN A 168 14.62 -18.80 -47.48
C ASN A 168 15.47 -17.88 -48.38
N GLY A 169 16.79 -18.13 -48.48
CA GLY A 169 17.63 -17.59 -49.55
C GLY A 169 18.66 -16.53 -49.16
N ASN A 170 18.66 -16.03 -47.92
CA ASN A 170 19.67 -15.06 -47.46
C ASN A 170 20.84 -15.79 -46.77
N LYS A 171 21.69 -16.46 -47.56
CA LYS A 171 22.80 -17.30 -47.08
C LYS A 171 23.93 -16.55 -46.34
N ASN A 172 23.92 -15.22 -46.36
CA ASN A 172 24.98 -14.39 -45.77
C ASN A 172 24.65 -13.84 -44.37
N ILE A 173 23.50 -14.21 -43.79
CA ILE A 173 23.13 -13.78 -42.45
C ILE A 173 23.64 -14.81 -41.43
N LYS A 174 24.46 -14.38 -40.47
CA LYS A 174 24.94 -15.20 -39.36
C LYS A 174 24.59 -14.54 -38.03
N HIS A 175 24.39 -15.36 -37.01
CA HIS A 175 24.31 -14.86 -35.64
C HIS A 175 25.69 -14.34 -35.22
N ALA A 176 25.77 -13.28 -34.41
CA ALA A 176 27.04 -12.68 -33.99
C ALA A 176 27.97 -13.61 -33.17
N LEU A 177 27.54 -14.83 -32.86
CA LEU A 177 28.31 -15.86 -32.16
C LEU A 177 28.78 -17.01 -33.08
N ASN A 178 28.49 -16.96 -34.39
CA ASN A 178 28.84 -17.97 -35.40
C ASN A 178 29.87 -17.47 -36.41
#